data_AF-A0A6N4X8L9-F1
#
_entry.id   AF-A0A6N4X8L9-F1
#
_cell.length_a   1.000
_cell.length_b   1.000
_cell.length_c   1.000
_cell.angle_alpha   90.00
_cell.angle_beta   90.00
_cell.angle_gamma   90.00
#
_symmetry.space_group_name_H-M   'P 1'
#
loop_
_entity.id
_entity.type
_entity.pdbx_description
1 polymer ?
#
loop_
_entity_poly.entity_id
_entity_poly.type
_entity_poly.pdbx_seq_one_letter_code
_entity_poly.pdbx_strand_id
1 'polypeptide(L)' 'MKVGDKAKANPAITGLDTWIEGIVIDVENNPFIGIVISIKDALGRIFYGQSKYFEPA' A
#
# COMPACT_ATOMS: atom_id res chain seq x y z
N MET A 1 2.69 -8.51 -5.16
CA MET A 1 1.31 -8.01 -5.00
C MET A 1 0.79 -7.58 -6.35
N LYS A 2 -0.51 -7.77 -6.59
CA LYS A 2 -1.26 -7.29 -7.76
C LYS A 2 -2.56 -6.65 -7.30
N VAL A 3 -3.21 -5.91 -8.19
CA VAL A 3 -4.54 -5.33 -7.94
C VAL A 3 -5.52 -6.42 -7.49
N GLY A 4 -6.25 -6.15 -6.41
CA GLY A 4 -7.18 -7.07 -5.76
C GLY A 4 -6.60 -7.88 -4.60
N ASP A 5 -5.27 -7.94 -4.45
CA ASP A 5 -4.66 -8.58 -3.28
C ASP A 5 -4.94 -7.77 -2.00
N LYS A 6 -5.00 -8.46 -0.86
CA LYS A 6 -4.94 -7.80 0.44
C LYS A 6 -3.48 -7.51 0.81
N ALA A 7 -3.26 -6.31 1.35
CA ALA A 7 -1.94 -5.89 1.82
C ALA A 7 -2.06 -4.98 3.03
N LYS A 8 -0.98 -4.86 3.79
CA LYS A 8 -0.84 -3.98 4.95
C LYS A 8 0.13 -2.86 4.62
N ALA A 9 -0.24 -1.61 4.89
CA ALA A 9 0.61 -0.43 4.74
C ALA A 9 1.32 -0.10 6.05
N ASN A 10 2.61 0.22 5.95
CA ASN A 10 3.48 0.52 7.09
C ASN A 10 3.09 1.84 7.80
N PRO A 11 3.09 1.88 9.15
CA PRO A 11 2.95 3.10 9.96
C PRO A 11 3.68 4.34 9.44
N ALA A 12 4.90 4.17 8.91
CA ALA A 12 5.74 5.25 8.41
C ALA A 12 5.14 6.01 7.22
N ILE A 13 4.24 5.39 6.44
CA ILE A 13 3.57 6.03 5.30
C ILE A 13 2.09 6.35 5.57
N THR A 14 1.51 5.76 6.62
CA THR A 14 0.11 6.00 7.00
C THR A 14 -0.03 7.09 8.05
N GLY A 15 1.03 7.35 8.83
CA GLY A 15 0.98 8.26 9.99
C GLY A 15 0.18 7.72 11.17
N LEU A 16 -0.05 6.40 11.21
CA LEU A 16 -0.84 5.71 12.25
C LEU A 16 0.06 4.76 13.03
N ASP A 17 -0.36 4.40 14.25
CA ASP A 17 0.45 3.56 15.15
C ASP A 17 0.53 2.09 14.73
N THR A 18 -0.32 1.66 13.81
CA THR A 18 -0.46 0.25 13.39
C THR A 18 -0.40 0.10 11.88
N TRP A 19 0.01 -1.09 11.44
CA TRP A 19 -0.14 -1.49 10.05
C TRP A 19 -1.60 -1.49 9.64
N ILE A 20 -1.90 -0.93 8.47
CA ILE A 20 -3.28 -0.79 8.00
C ILE A 20 -3.55 -1.74 6.85
N GLU A 21 -4.49 -2.66 7.04
CA GLU A 21 -4.95 -3.56 5.98
C GLU A 21 -5.84 -2.82 4.96
N GLY A 22 -5.63 -3.13 3.69
CA GLY A 22 -6.44 -2.65 2.58
C GLY A 22 -6.32 -3.55 1.36
N ILE A 23 -7.07 -3.21 0.31
CA ILE A 23 -7.04 -3.87 -0.99
C ILE A 23 -6.12 -3.08 -1.92
N VAL A 24 -5.20 -3.77 -2.59
CA VAL A 24 -4.36 -3.16 -3.63
C VAL A 24 -5.26 -2.69 -4.78
N ILE A 25 -5.23 -1.39 -5.05
CA ILE A 25 -6.02 -0.76 -6.12
C ILE A 25 -5.16 -0.37 -7.32
N ASP A 26 -3.85 -0.22 -7.13
CA ASP A 26 -2.91 0.14 -8.20
C ASP A 26 -1.50 -0.39 -7.91
N VAL A 27 -0.77 -0.72 -8.97
CA VAL A 27 0.63 -1.13 -8.95
C VAL A 27 1.34 -0.43 -10.11
N GLU A 28 2.06 0.64 -9.80
CA GLU A 28 2.79 1.45 -10.77
C GLU A 28 4.27 1.02 -10.81
N ASN A 29 4.84 0.91 -12.02
CA ASN A 29 6.28 0.77 -12.20
C ASN A 29 6.89 2.16 -12.43
N ASN A 30 7.29 2.83 -11.34
CA ASN A 30 7.85 4.16 -11.41
C ASN A 30 9.34 4.13 -11.82
N PRO A 31 9.77 4.88 -12.83
CA PRO A 31 11.14 4.80 -13.37
C PRO A 31 12.22 5.34 -12.41
N PHE A 32 11.85 6.08 -11.36
CA PHE A 32 12.81 6.67 -10.42
C PHE A 32 12.92 5.92 -9.10
N ILE A 33 11.78 5.43 -8.59
CA ILE A 33 11.70 4.83 -7.25
C ILE A 33 11.28 3.36 -7.25
N GLY A 34 11.09 2.77 -8.43
CA GLY A 34 10.69 1.37 -8.61
C GLY A 34 9.19 1.15 -8.42
N ILE A 35 8.81 -0.01 -7.90
CA ILE A 35 7.40 -0.38 -7.76
C ILE A 35 6.73 0.46 -6.67
N VAL A 36 5.65 1.15 -7.03
CA VAL A 36 4.76 1.88 -6.12
C VAL A 36 3.46 1.12 -6.02
N ILE A 37 2.97 0.93 -4.80
CA ILE A 37 1.73 0.23 -4.49
C ILE A 37 0.76 1.24 -3.88
N SER A 38 -0.51 1.16 -4.29
CA SER A 38 -1.60 1.90 -3.66
C SER A 38 -2.62 0.91 -3.08
N ILE A 39 -3.02 1.09 -1.83
CA ILE A 39 -4.07 0.30 -1.18
C ILE A 39 -5.23 1.19 -0.73
N LYS A 40 -6.44 0.64 -0.72
CA LYS A 40 -7.63 1.26 -0.12
C LYS A 40 -8.08 0.47 1.09
N ASP A 41 -8.19 1.12 2.25
CA ASP A 41 -8.65 0.47 3.48
C ASP A 41 -10.18 0.41 3.58
N ALA A 42 -10.69 -0.21 4.64
CA ALA A 42 -12.13 -0.35 4.89
C ALA A 42 -12.85 1.00 5.13
N LEU A 43 -12.13 2.04 5.53
CA LEU A 43 -12.66 3.40 5.72
C LEU A 43 -12.62 4.23 4.42
N GLY A 44 -12.09 3.66 3.34
CA GLY A 44 -11.94 4.30 2.04
C GLY A 44 -10.72 5.21 1.92
N ARG A 45 -9.81 5.22 2.91
CA ARG A 45 -8.53 5.94 2.84
C ARG A 45 -7.61 5.24 1.85
N ILE A 46 -6.81 6.03 1.15
CA ILE A 46 -5.83 5.52 0.18
C ILE A 46 -4.43 5.80 0.69
N PHE A 47 -3.62 4.76 0.77
CA PHE A 47 -2.20 4.85 1.12
C PHE A 47 -1.37 4.37 -0.07
N TYR A 48 -0.33 5.14 -0.42
CA TYR A 48 0.54 4.84 -1.55
C TYR A 48 2.00 5.05 -1.20
N GLY A 49 2.89 4.24 -1.80
CA GLY A 49 4.33 4.34 -1.56
C GLY A 49 5.13 3.22 -2.22
N GLN A 50 6.45 3.25 -2.06
CA GLN A 50 7.32 2.18 -2.54
C GLN A 50 6.91 0.83 -1.95
N SER A 51 7.03 -0.24 -2.74
CA SER A 51 6.62 -1.61 -2.36
C SER A 51 7.18 -2.10 -1.03
N LYS A 52 8.37 -1.63 -0.61
CA LYS A 52 8.99 -1.94 0.69
C LYS A 52 8.17 -1.53 1.92
N TYR A 53 7.22 -0.62 1.76
CA TYR A 53 6.32 -0.17 2.83
C TYR A 53 5.03 -1.00 2.91
N PHE A 54 4.93 -2.07 2.12
CA PHE A 54 3.75 -2.93 2.05
C PHE A 54 4.14 -4.39 2.28
N GLU A 55 3.26 -5.10 2.97
CA GLU A 55 3.38 -6.54 3.19
C GLU A 55 2.07 -7.25 2.81
N PRO A 56 2.10 -8.52 2.35
CA PRO A 56 0.89 -9.32 2.21
C PRO A 56 0.11 -9.39 3.53
N ALA A 57 -1.21 -9.26 3.48
CA ALA A 57 -2.06 -9.27 4.68
C ALA A 57 -2.29 -10.68 5.23
#